data_AF-A0A2T3XRD3-F1
#
_entry.id   AF-A0A2T3XRD3-F1
#
_cell.length_a   1.000
_cell.length_b   1.000
_cell.length_c   1.000
_cell.angle_alpha   90.00
_cell.angle_beta   90.00
_cell.angle_gamma   90.00
#
_symmetry.space_group_name_H-M   'P 1'
#
loop_
_entity.id
_entity.type
_entity.pdbx_description
1 polymer ?
#
loop_
_entity_poly.entity_id
_entity_poly.type
_entity_poly.pdbx_seq_one_letter_code
_entity_poly.pdbx_strand_id
1 'polypeptide(L)'
;MVFGHQHEYETHAAEVRSIASKTGCRVRRLATGFSRLSATAEMTGRDELRVGPPEATWRENRELRMANEILRKASACFAQRNSAAERSHDRIHRRASRRRYGIEPIYRMMPIPPSTYYCHAGRRSDPEDWPVGARRDAELKAVIRKVWDGNFGVYGVRKAWHRLLLDGVKVARCTVDMAQLLALT
;
A
#
# COMPACT_ATOMS: atom_id res chain seq x y z
N MET A 1 -29.69 -27.82 -11.63
CA MET A 1 -29.59 -27.90 -13.10
C MET A 1 -30.98 -28.08 -13.67
N VAL A 2 -31.65 -27.01 -14.13
CA VAL A 2 -33.00 -27.08 -14.75
C VAL A 2 -33.00 -26.54 -16.20
N PHE A 3 -31.92 -25.87 -16.64
CA PHE A 3 -31.83 -25.25 -17.96
C PHE A 3 -31.40 -26.19 -19.10
N GLY A 4 -31.35 -27.51 -18.88
CA GLY A 4 -30.83 -28.48 -19.85
C GLY A 4 -31.83 -28.92 -20.94
N HIS A 5 -33.13 -28.72 -20.73
CA HIS A 5 -34.19 -29.33 -21.57
C HIS A 5 -34.99 -28.31 -22.40
N GLN A 6 -34.59 -27.03 -22.44
CA GLN A 6 -35.33 -25.97 -23.13
C GLN A 6 -35.46 -26.18 -24.65
N HIS A 7 -34.59 -27.01 -25.24
CA HIS A 7 -34.60 -27.32 -26.67
C HIS A 7 -35.49 -28.53 -27.02
N GLU A 8 -35.93 -29.32 -26.03
CA GLU A 8 -36.75 -30.52 -26.23
C GLU A 8 -38.25 -30.21 -26.20
N TYR A 9 -38.64 -28.97 -25.91
CA TYR A 9 -40.04 -28.55 -25.79
C TYR A 9 -40.34 -27.33 -26.65
N GLU A 10 -41.39 -27.39 -27.48
CA GLU A 10 -41.77 -26.30 -28.40
C GLU A 10 -42.25 -25.02 -27.67
N THR A 11 -42.72 -25.15 -26.43
CA THR A 11 -43.16 -24.00 -25.63
C THR A 11 -42.69 -24.13 -24.18
N HIS A 12 -42.24 -23.00 -23.62
CA HIS A 12 -41.82 -22.90 -22.23
C HIS A 12 -42.93 -23.31 -21.24
N ALA A 13 -44.20 -23.09 -21.60
CA ALA A 13 -45.35 -23.51 -20.80
C ALA A 13 -45.56 -25.04 -20.78
N ALA A 14 -45.10 -25.76 -21.80
CA ALA A 14 -45.12 -27.23 -21.85
C ALA A 14 -43.99 -27.83 -21.02
N GLU A 15 -42.79 -27.25 -21.08
CA GLU A 15 -41.63 -27.63 -20.25
C GLU A 15 -41.97 -27.52 -18.75
N VAL A 16 -42.50 -26.38 -18.32
CA VAL A 16 -42.87 -26.16 -16.90
C VAL A 16 -43.95 -27.13 -16.43
N ARG A 17 -44.90 -27.52 -17.30
CA ARG A 17 -45.93 -28.51 -16.98
C ARG A 17 -45.37 -29.93 -16.86
N SER A 18 -44.46 -30.32 -17.76
CA SER A 18 -43.79 -31.62 -17.72
C SER A 18 -42.93 -31.76 -16.46
N ILE A 19 -42.12 -30.74 -16.14
CA ILE A 19 -41.29 -30.72 -14.94
C ILE A 19 -42.14 -30.69 -13.67
N ALA A 20 -43.23 -29.93 -13.65
CA ALA A 20 -44.20 -29.91 -12.53
C ALA A 20 -44.75 -31.30 -12.24
N SER A 21 -45.14 -32.05 -13.28
CA SER A 21 -45.67 -33.40 -13.13
C SER A 21 -44.65 -34.39 -12.58
N LYS A 22 -43.38 -34.30 -13.04
CA LYS A 22 -42.28 -35.16 -12.59
C LYS A 22 -41.81 -34.85 -11.17
N THR A 23 -41.93 -33.60 -10.73
CA THR A 23 -41.45 -33.12 -9.42
C THR A 23 -42.54 -32.99 -8.36
N GLY A 24 -43.80 -33.23 -8.71
CA GLY A 24 -44.96 -33.06 -7.82
C GLY A 24 -45.25 -31.60 -7.43
N CYS A 25 -44.61 -30.62 -8.07
CA CYS A 25 -44.78 -29.21 -7.76
C CYS A 25 -45.94 -28.60 -8.56
N ARG A 26 -46.70 -27.67 -7.96
CA ARG A 26 -47.72 -26.91 -8.70
C ARG A 26 -47.08 -26.04 -9.78
N VAL A 27 -47.59 -26.12 -11.01
CA VAL A 27 -47.11 -25.40 -12.21
C VAL A 27 -46.86 -23.91 -11.94
N ARG A 28 -47.78 -23.23 -11.25
CA ARG A 28 -47.68 -21.79 -10.92
C ARG A 28 -46.45 -21.45 -10.07
N ARG A 29 -46.03 -22.35 -9.17
CA ARG A 29 -44.87 -22.15 -8.28
C ARG A 29 -43.57 -22.25 -9.10
N LEU A 30 -43.48 -23.22 -10.01
CA LEU A 30 -42.32 -23.38 -10.89
C LEU A 30 -42.22 -22.24 -11.91
N ALA A 31 -43.34 -21.81 -12.51
CA ALA A 31 -43.35 -20.67 -13.44
C ALA A 31 -42.86 -19.38 -12.77
N THR A 32 -43.31 -19.09 -11.54
CA THR A 32 -42.88 -17.91 -10.79
C THR A 32 -41.39 -17.97 -10.43
N GLY A 33 -40.88 -19.15 -10.04
CA GLY A 33 -39.46 -19.35 -9.77
C GLY A 33 -38.60 -19.17 -11.02
N PHE A 34 -39.07 -19.71 -12.15
CA PHE A 34 -38.38 -19.59 -13.43
C PHE A 34 -38.28 -18.14 -13.89
N SER A 35 -39.38 -17.38 -13.89
CA SER A 35 -39.36 -15.95 -14.26
C SER A 35 -38.42 -15.11 -13.39
N ARG A 36 -38.29 -15.44 -12.09
CA ARG A 36 -37.31 -14.77 -11.21
C ARG A 36 -35.87 -15.10 -11.61
N LEU A 37 -35.59 -16.36 -11.92
CA LEU A 37 -34.26 -16.79 -12.35
C LEU A 37 -33.89 -16.22 -13.72
N SER A 38 -34.83 -16.18 -14.67
CA SER A 38 -34.65 -15.53 -15.98
C SER A 38 -34.41 -14.03 -15.82
N ALA A 39 -35.17 -13.35 -14.97
CA ALA A 39 -34.97 -11.93 -14.69
C ALA A 39 -33.58 -11.66 -14.08
N THR A 40 -33.09 -12.53 -13.18
CA THR A 40 -31.72 -12.40 -12.65
C THR A 40 -30.65 -12.70 -13.71
N ALA A 41 -30.90 -13.65 -14.61
CA ALA A 41 -29.97 -14.01 -15.70
C ALA A 41 -29.87 -12.90 -16.76
N GLU A 42 -30.99 -12.26 -17.11
CA GLU A 42 -31.02 -11.09 -17.98
C GLU A 42 -30.31 -9.88 -17.36
N MET A 43 -30.36 -9.75 -16.04
CA MET A 43 -29.67 -8.69 -15.31
C MET A 43 -28.14 -8.85 -15.39
N THR A 44 -27.64 -10.08 -15.34
CA THR A 44 -26.22 -10.40 -15.60
C THR A 44 -25.81 -10.21 -17.07
N GLY A 45 -26.68 -10.54 -18.03
CA GLY A 45 -26.38 -10.37 -19.46
C GLY A 45 -26.42 -8.92 -19.95
N ARG A 46 -27.22 -8.04 -19.33
CA ARG A 46 -27.24 -6.60 -19.65
C ARG A 46 -26.01 -5.85 -19.15
N ASP A 47 -25.37 -6.34 -18.09
CA ASP A 47 -24.09 -5.77 -17.61
C ASP A 47 -22.97 -5.98 -18.64
N GLU A 48 -23.00 -7.10 -19.38
CA GLU A 48 -22.03 -7.39 -20.45
C GLU A 48 -22.14 -6.43 -21.65
N LEU A 49 -23.33 -5.90 -21.96
CA LEU A 49 -23.53 -4.96 -23.08
C LEU A 49 -23.12 -3.51 -22.77
N ARG A 50 -22.89 -3.17 -21.49
CA ARG A 50 -22.48 -1.82 -21.06
C ARG A 50 -20.95 -1.65 -21.05
N VAL A 51 -20.21 -2.73 -21.18
CA VAL A 51 -18.75 -2.72 -21.13
C VAL A 51 -18.22 -2.25 -22.49
N GLY A 52 -17.40 -1.20 -22.50
CA GLY A 52 -16.69 -0.76 -23.71
C GLY A 52 -15.77 -1.87 -24.26
N PRO A 53 -14.99 -1.60 -25.33
CA PRO A 53 -14.12 -2.60 -25.94
C PRO A 53 -13.29 -3.32 -24.86
N PRO A 54 -13.31 -4.66 -24.81
CA PRO A 54 -12.78 -5.40 -23.68
C PRO A 54 -11.33 -5.00 -23.38
N GLU A 55 -10.51 -4.78 -24.40
CA GLU A 55 -9.10 -4.38 -24.27
C GLU A 55 -8.86 -3.08 -23.49
N ALA A 56 -9.76 -2.10 -23.61
CA ALA A 56 -9.67 -0.85 -22.85
C ALA A 56 -9.96 -1.13 -21.37
N THR A 57 -11.00 -1.94 -21.09
CA THR A 57 -11.38 -2.36 -19.75
C THR A 57 -10.35 -3.30 -19.10
N TRP A 58 -9.66 -4.15 -19.88
CA TRP A 58 -8.55 -4.97 -19.40
C TRP A 58 -7.35 -4.12 -18.99
N ARG A 59 -7.01 -3.08 -19.77
CA ARG A 59 -5.94 -2.13 -19.44
C ARG A 59 -6.26 -1.37 -18.16
N GLU A 60 -7.48 -0.84 -18.06
CA GLU A 60 -7.95 -0.10 -16.88
C GLU A 60 -7.96 -0.97 -15.62
N ASN A 61 -8.48 -2.20 -15.70
CA ASN A 61 -8.46 -3.13 -14.57
C ASN A 61 -7.04 -3.52 -14.14
N ARG A 62 -6.09 -3.63 -15.08
CA ARG A 62 -4.69 -3.89 -14.76
C ARG A 62 -4.07 -2.72 -13.98
N GLU A 63 -4.33 -1.49 -14.42
CA GLU A 63 -3.84 -0.28 -13.75
C GLU A 63 -4.46 -0.11 -12.36
N LEU A 64 -5.76 -0.35 -12.21
CA LEU A 64 -6.46 -0.28 -10.93
C LEU A 64 -5.99 -1.36 -9.94
N ARG A 65 -5.72 -2.59 -10.41
CA ARG A 65 -5.15 -3.65 -9.56
C ARG A 65 -3.73 -3.31 -9.11
N MET A 66 -2.92 -2.75 -10.00
CA MET A 66 -1.58 -2.24 -9.67
C MET A 66 -1.68 -1.10 -8.63
N ALA A 67 -2.58 -0.14 -8.83
CA ALA A 67 -2.82 0.98 -7.92
C ALA A 67 -3.18 0.51 -6.51
N ASN A 68 -4.18 -0.38 -6.41
CA ASN A 68 -4.63 -0.91 -5.14
C ASN A 68 -3.53 -1.70 -4.41
N GLU A 69 -2.69 -2.43 -5.14
CA GLU A 69 -1.56 -3.13 -4.53
C GLU A 69 -0.51 -2.14 -3.98
N ILE A 70 -0.20 -1.07 -4.72
CA ILE A 70 0.71 -0.01 -4.29
C ILE A 70 0.16 0.68 -3.03
N LEU A 71 -1.10 1.09 -3.06
CA LEU A 71 -1.74 1.79 -1.94
C LEU A 71 -1.85 0.89 -0.70
N ARG A 72 -2.15 -0.40 -0.85
CA ARG A 72 -2.16 -1.36 0.27
C ARG A 72 -0.79 -1.56 0.90
N LYS A 73 0.28 -1.59 0.09
CA LYS A 73 1.66 -1.66 0.59
C LYS A 73 2.09 -0.36 1.26
N ALA A 74 1.69 0.78 0.69
CA ALA A 74 1.94 2.09 1.24
C ALA A 74 1.25 2.24 2.60
N SER A 75 -0.04 1.90 2.71
CA SER A 75 -0.79 1.96 3.97
C SER A 75 -0.20 1.08 5.07
N ALA A 76 0.25 -0.14 4.74
CA ALA A 76 0.97 -1.00 5.69
C ALA A 76 2.29 -0.37 6.18
N CYS A 77 2.97 0.42 5.34
CA CYS A 77 4.18 1.14 5.73
C CYS A 77 3.87 2.36 6.60
N PHE A 78 2.77 3.07 6.31
CA PHE A 78 2.33 4.25 7.07
C PHE A 78 1.76 3.87 8.44
N ALA A 79 1.00 2.77 8.55
CA ALA A 79 0.44 2.30 9.82
C ALA A 79 1.50 1.88 10.86
N GLN A 80 2.74 1.61 10.43
CA GLN A 80 3.82 1.15 11.30
C GLN A 80 4.66 2.27 11.97
N ARG A 81 4.38 3.58 11.77
CA ARG A 81 5.29 4.65 12.25
C ARG A 81 4.60 5.90 12.81
N ASN A 82 4.88 6.17 14.10
CA ASN A 82 4.78 7.46 14.80
C ASN A 82 6.16 8.00 15.27
N SER A 83 7.27 7.37 14.89
CA SER A 83 8.63 7.81 15.24
C SER A 83 9.12 8.90 14.27
N ALA A 84 9.22 10.13 14.78
CA ALA A 84 9.52 11.36 14.01
C ALA A 84 10.81 11.34 13.16
N ALA A 85 11.74 10.41 13.42
CA ALA A 85 12.99 10.27 12.68
C ALA A 85 12.87 9.52 11.34
N GLU A 86 11.71 8.92 11.05
CA GLU A 86 11.62 7.89 10.01
C GLU A 86 10.58 8.17 8.92
N ARG A 87 10.31 9.45 8.62
CA ARG A 87 9.52 9.94 7.46
C ARG A 87 10.22 9.69 6.10
N SER A 88 11.09 8.70 6.02
CA SER A 88 11.82 8.38 4.78
C SER A 88 10.93 7.52 3.88
N HIS A 89 10.43 8.10 2.78
CA HIS A 89 9.77 7.41 1.66
C HIS A 89 10.51 6.13 1.19
N ASP A 90 11.78 6.04 1.51
CA ASP A 90 12.68 4.92 1.24
C ASP A 90 12.18 3.53 1.71
N ARG A 91 11.42 3.43 2.82
CA ARG A 91 10.91 2.12 3.27
C ARG A 91 9.77 1.58 2.41
N ILE A 92 8.96 2.47 1.81
CA ILE A 92 7.88 2.11 0.86
C ILE A 92 8.50 1.43 -0.38
N HIS A 93 9.66 1.92 -0.83
CA HIS A 93 10.41 1.37 -1.96
C HIS A 93 11.05 0.02 -1.65
N ARG A 94 11.58 -0.13 -0.43
CA ARG A 94 12.38 -1.29 -0.02
C ARG A 94 11.55 -2.56 0.12
N ARG A 95 10.28 -2.45 0.55
CA ARG A 95 9.53 -3.63 0.99
C ARG A 95 8.87 -4.45 -0.11
N ALA A 96 8.42 -3.88 -1.24
CA ALA A 96 7.68 -4.71 -2.20
C ALA A 96 7.39 -4.15 -3.62
N SER A 97 7.73 -2.90 -3.96
CA SER A 97 7.15 -2.27 -5.18
C SER A 97 8.15 -1.92 -6.28
N ARG A 98 9.39 -1.50 -5.97
CA ARG A 98 10.36 -1.06 -6.99
C ARG A 98 10.73 -2.15 -8.00
N ARG A 99 10.91 -3.40 -7.55
CA ARG A 99 11.29 -4.52 -8.43
C ARG A 99 10.20 -4.96 -9.40
N ARG A 100 8.91 -4.75 -9.06
CA ARG A 100 7.77 -5.19 -9.88
C ARG A 100 7.19 -4.11 -10.78
N TYR A 101 7.13 -2.87 -10.29
CA TYR A 101 6.41 -1.79 -10.95
C TYR A 101 7.29 -0.60 -11.34
N GLY A 102 8.57 -0.59 -10.94
CA GLY A 102 9.42 0.60 -11.06
C GLY A 102 9.01 1.68 -10.06
N ILE A 103 9.64 2.85 -10.16
CA ILE A 103 9.45 3.98 -9.23
C ILE A 103 8.32 4.90 -9.71
N GLU A 104 8.24 5.12 -11.02
CA GLU A 104 7.33 6.08 -11.64
C GLU A 104 5.85 5.81 -11.33
N PRO A 105 5.34 4.56 -11.42
CA PRO A 105 3.94 4.29 -11.11
C PRO A 105 3.59 4.46 -9.62
N ILE A 106 4.58 4.36 -8.74
CA ILE A 106 4.38 4.55 -7.28
C ILE A 106 4.15 6.03 -6.99
N TYR A 107 4.99 6.90 -7.56
CA TYR A 107 4.92 8.33 -7.32
C TYR A 107 3.79 9.03 -8.10
N ARG A 108 3.37 8.49 -9.26
CA ARG A 108 2.17 8.99 -9.97
C ARG A 108 0.89 8.85 -9.13
N MET A 109 0.85 7.85 -8.24
CA MET A 109 -0.29 7.54 -7.37
C MET A 109 -0.23 8.27 -6.01
N MET A 110 0.90 8.93 -5.68
CA MET A 110 1.10 9.66 -4.43
C MET A 110 1.19 11.16 -4.72
N PRO A 111 0.78 12.06 -3.80
CA PRO A 111 0.90 13.51 -3.98
C PRO A 111 2.35 14.00 -3.77
N ILE A 112 3.34 13.30 -4.33
CA ILE A 112 4.77 13.60 -4.20
C ILE A 112 5.44 13.42 -5.58
N PRO A 113 6.25 14.38 -6.06
CA PRO A 113 6.95 14.25 -7.34
C PRO A 113 7.98 13.10 -7.35
N PRO A 114 8.15 12.35 -8.46
CA PRO A 114 9.19 11.34 -8.62
C PRO A 114 10.62 11.89 -8.49
N SER A 115 10.86 13.16 -8.84
CA SER A 115 12.17 13.82 -8.65
C SER A 115 12.64 13.79 -7.20
N THR A 116 11.70 13.85 -6.24
CA THR A 116 11.96 13.71 -4.80
C THR A 116 12.63 12.38 -4.48
N TYR A 117 12.30 11.30 -5.19
CA TYR A 117 12.97 10.01 -5.04
C TYR A 117 14.45 10.08 -5.39
N TYR A 118 14.76 10.60 -6.58
CA TYR A 118 16.14 10.67 -7.06
C TYR A 118 16.99 11.61 -6.21
N CYS A 119 16.43 12.73 -5.75
CA CYS A 119 17.08 13.61 -4.77
C CYS A 119 17.38 12.87 -3.45
N HIS A 120 16.46 12.04 -2.94
CA HIS A 120 16.70 11.26 -1.73
C HIS A 120 17.64 10.07 -1.95
N ALA A 121 17.63 9.47 -3.13
CA ALA A 121 18.51 8.36 -3.51
C ALA A 121 19.95 8.84 -3.72
N GLY A 122 20.14 10.01 -4.35
CA GLY A 122 21.44 10.68 -4.48
C GLY A 122 22.05 10.99 -3.13
N ARG A 123 21.28 11.64 -2.24
CA ARG A 123 21.68 11.85 -0.84
C ARG A 123 22.16 10.56 -0.15
N ARG A 124 21.60 9.38 -0.43
CA ARG A 124 22.07 8.16 0.23
C ARG A 124 23.39 7.63 -0.26
N SER A 125 23.71 7.91 -1.51
CA SER A 125 24.91 7.40 -2.16
C SER A 125 26.09 8.30 -1.82
N ASP A 126 25.86 9.62 -1.85
CA ASP A 126 26.91 10.61 -1.64
C ASP A 126 26.59 11.52 -0.44
N PRO A 127 27.42 11.47 0.64
CA PRO A 127 27.32 12.40 1.76
C PRO A 127 27.48 13.88 1.35
N GLU A 128 28.11 14.13 0.20
CA GLU A 128 28.26 15.45 -0.42
C GLU A 128 26.97 16.02 -1.04
N ASP A 129 25.91 15.23 -1.18
CA ASP A 129 24.60 15.73 -1.63
C ASP A 129 23.69 16.12 -0.46
N TRP A 130 24.18 15.95 0.77
CA TRP A 130 23.37 16.24 1.95
C TRP A 130 23.21 17.74 2.10
N PRO A 131 22.00 18.21 2.48
CA PRO A 131 21.84 19.59 2.90
C PRO A 131 22.78 19.88 4.07
N VAL A 132 23.33 21.10 4.11
CA VAL A 132 24.35 21.52 5.09
C VAL A 132 23.95 21.18 6.53
N GLY A 133 22.66 21.34 6.88
CA GLY A 133 22.15 20.98 8.20
C GLY A 133 22.23 19.48 8.51
N ALA A 134 21.95 18.61 7.54
CA ALA A 134 22.02 17.16 7.74
C ALA A 134 23.47 16.67 7.91
N ARG A 135 24.46 17.32 7.26
CA ARG A 135 25.88 17.02 7.49
C ARG A 135 26.30 17.37 8.91
N ARG A 136 25.99 18.60 9.35
CA ARG A 136 26.24 19.03 10.73
C ARG A 136 25.60 18.11 11.75
N ASP A 137 24.35 17.70 11.53
CA ASP A 137 23.66 16.79 12.44
C ASP A 137 24.33 15.42 12.51
N ALA A 138 24.86 14.89 11.40
CA ALA A 138 25.57 13.63 11.39
C ALA A 138 26.97 13.72 12.02
N GLU A 139 27.71 14.78 11.73
CA GLU A 139 28.97 15.09 12.42
C GLU A 139 28.74 15.18 13.93
N LEU A 140 27.71 15.92 14.34
CA LEU A 140 27.36 16.09 15.75
C LEU A 140 26.95 14.76 16.41
N LYS A 141 26.15 13.94 15.72
CA LYS A 141 25.80 12.58 16.20
C LYS A 141 27.04 11.70 16.37
N ALA A 142 28.01 11.78 15.47
CA ALA A 142 29.26 11.03 15.56
C ALA A 142 30.08 11.46 16.78
N VAL A 143 30.17 12.77 17.06
CA VAL A 143 30.85 13.30 18.25
C VAL A 143 30.14 12.85 19.54
N ILE A 144 28.81 12.96 19.60
CA ILE A 144 28.01 12.49 20.74
C ILE A 144 28.22 10.99 20.97
N ARG A 145 28.25 10.20 19.88
CA ARG A 145 28.51 8.75 19.94
C ARG A 145 29.89 8.43 20.49
N LYS A 146 30.93 9.11 20.00
CA LYS A 146 32.31 8.93 20.48
C LYS A 146 32.45 9.20 21.98
N VAL A 147 31.80 10.25 22.48
CA VAL A 147 31.77 10.57 23.92
C VAL A 147 31.00 9.50 24.71
N TRP A 148 29.91 8.98 24.16
CA TRP A 148 29.13 7.91 24.79
C TRP A 148 29.93 6.60 24.88
N ASP A 149 30.50 6.16 23.76
CA ASP A 149 31.25 4.91 23.65
C ASP A 149 32.55 4.96 24.47
N GLY A 150 33.24 6.10 24.47
CA GLY A 150 34.43 6.32 25.31
C GLY A 150 34.15 6.29 26.81
N ASN A 151 32.89 6.43 27.22
CA ASN A 151 32.44 6.30 28.60
C ASN A 151 31.63 5.01 28.85
N PHE A 152 31.78 4.01 27.98
CA PHE A 152 31.13 2.69 28.06
C PHE A 152 29.59 2.75 28.13
N GLY A 153 28.97 3.82 27.64
CA GLY A 153 27.53 4.01 27.69
C GLY A 153 26.95 4.23 29.09
N VAL A 154 27.78 4.52 30.09
CA VAL A 154 27.34 4.84 31.46
C VAL A 154 26.78 6.27 31.55
N TYR A 155 27.20 7.15 30.63
CA TYR A 155 26.90 8.58 30.69
C TYR A 155 25.53 8.92 30.11
N GLY A 156 24.47 8.91 30.92
CA GLY A 156 23.17 9.47 30.49
C GLY A 156 23.26 10.92 29.97
N VAL A 157 22.20 11.38 29.28
CA VAL A 157 22.11 12.65 28.53
C VAL A 157 22.80 13.83 29.20
N ARG A 158 22.53 14.05 30.50
CA ARG A 158 23.09 15.16 31.26
C ARG A 158 24.63 15.09 31.36
N LYS A 159 25.21 13.92 31.62
CA LYS A 159 26.67 13.75 31.78
C LYS A 159 27.38 13.86 30.43
N ALA A 160 26.81 13.27 29.38
CA ALA A 160 27.32 13.41 28.02
C ALA A 160 27.29 14.87 27.55
N TRP A 161 26.22 15.61 27.83
CA TRP A 161 26.12 17.04 27.48
C TRP A 161 27.19 17.91 28.17
N HIS A 162 27.42 17.72 29.47
CA HIS A 162 28.50 18.43 30.17
C HIS A 162 29.87 18.06 29.60
N ARG A 163 30.09 16.80 29.24
CA ARG A 163 31.35 16.37 28.64
C ARG A 163 31.57 17.04 27.28
N LEU A 164 30.55 17.12 26.45
CA LEU A 164 30.61 17.81 25.15
C LEU A 164 30.91 19.30 25.29
N LEU A 165 30.34 19.96 26.31
CA LEU A 165 30.65 21.36 26.62
C LEU A 165 32.10 21.56 27.05
N LEU A 166 32.65 20.64 27.86
CA LEU A 166 34.06 20.65 28.26
C LEU A 166 35.01 20.43 27.08
N ASP A 167 34.62 19.57 26.13
CA ASP A 167 35.34 19.32 24.89
C ASP A 167 35.15 20.48 23.86
N GLY A 168 34.47 21.57 24.25
CA GLY A 168 34.32 22.80 23.45
C GLY A 168 33.17 22.78 22.44
N VAL A 169 32.34 21.74 22.43
CA VAL A 169 31.25 21.57 21.47
C VAL A 169 29.98 22.23 21.99
N LYS A 170 29.54 23.32 21.33
CA LYS A 170 28.31 24.04 21.68
C LYS A 170 27.09 23.31 21.13
N VAL A 171 26.39 22.59 22.00
CA VAL A 171 25.22 21.76 21.64
C VAL A 171 24.10 22.00 22.62
N ALA A 172 22.86 22.10 22.12
CA ALA A 172 21.70 22.17 22.99
C ALA A 172 21.45 20.80 23.66
N ARG A 173 21.03 20.80 24.93
CA ARG A 173 20.76 19.57 25.68
C ARG A 173 19.72 18.69 24.98
N CYS A 174 18.69 19.30 24.37
CA CYS A 174 17.67 18.59 23.62
C CYS A 174 18.23 17.81 22.41
N THR A 175 19.30 18.27 21.79
CA THR A 175 19.95 17.57 20.67
C THR A 175 20.68 16.30 21.14
N VAL A 176 21.30 16.36 22.32
CA VAL A 176 21.95 15.19 22.94
C VAL A 176 20.90 14.16 23.35
N ASP A 177 19.78 14.62 23.92
CA ASP A 177 18.65 13.76 24.31
C ASP A 177 18.08 13.02 23.09
N MET A 178 17.76 13.76 22.03
CA MET A 178 17.29 13.20 20.77
C MET A 178 18.31 12.23 20.13
N ALA A 179 19.60 12.55 20.18
CA ALA A 179 20.63 11.69 19.61
C ALA A 179 20.83 10.40 20.42
N GLN A 180 20.73 10.45 21.76
CA GLN A 180 20.84 9.27 22.62
C GLN A 180 19.59 8.39 22.60
N LEU A 181 18.40 8.98 22.49
CA LEU A 181 17.17 8.21 22.28
C LEU A 181 17.20 7.43 20.97
N LEU A 182 17.79 8.00 19.91
CA LEU A 182 18.01 7.31 18.63
C LEU A 182 19.20 6.34 18.66
N ALA A 183 20.03 6.39 19.70
CA ALA A 183 21.22 5.57 19.86
C ALA A 183 20.96 4.23 20.57
N LEU A 184 19.86 4.17 21.33
CA LEU A 184 19.42 3.04 22.16
C LEU A 184 18.27 2.25 21.51
N THR A 185 17.91 2.56 20.27
CA THR A 185 16.90 1.86 19.44
C THR A 185 17.55 1.27 18.20
#